data_AF-A0A7X8FUN1-F1
#
_entry.id   AF-A0A7X8FUN1-F1
#
_cell.length_a   1.000
_cell.length_b   1.000
_cell.length_c   1.000
_cell.angle_alpha   90.00
_cell.angle_beta   90.00
_cell.angle_gamma   90.00
#
_symmetry.space_group_name_H-M   'P 1'
#
loop_
_entity.id
_entity.type
_entity.pdbx_description
1 polymer ?
#
loop_
_entity_poly.entity_id
_entity_poly.type
_entity_poly.pdbx_seq_one_letter_code
_entity_poly.pdbx_strand_id
1 'polypeptide(L)'
;MKKIFTMAGRSFSAQEGVLVIAEAGTGHEGDPDRLEALVRAAKQAGADAVKFQMVFAHEILHPETGIVHLPGGPVRLFDRFRALEQNPSFYETAVRLCREEGMILLCSPFGLESESLLAALSPPAIKIASPELNHFPLIRKAASRGVPL
;
A
#
# COMPACT_ATOMS: atom_id res chain seq x y z
N MET A 1 -10.83 -10.84 26.35
CA MET A 1 -11.55 -9.89 25.47
C MET A 1 -11.22 -10.19 24.02
N LYS A 2 -12.24 -10.25 23.15
CA LYS A 2 -12.05 -10.32 21.70
C LYS A 2 -11.46 -8.99 21.22
N LYS A 3 -10.29 -8.99 20.58
CA LYS A 3 -9.72 -7.79 19.96
C LYS A 3 -10.45 -7.58 18.63
N ILE A 4 -11.26 -6.53 18.55
CA ILE A 4 -12.01 -6.14 17.36
C ILE A 4 -11.53 -4.77 16.96
N PHE A 5 -11.36 -4.56 15.66
CA PHE A 5 -11.18 -3.23 15.09
C PHE A 5 -12.19 -3.01 13.97
N THR A 6 -12.48 -1.75 13.70
CA THR A 6 -13.44 -1.35 12.66
C THR A 6 -12.72 -0.54 11.60
N MET A 7 -13.05 -0.82 10.34
CA MET A 7 -12.49 -0.15 9.17
C MET A 7 -13.56 -0.09 8.09
N ALA A 8 -13.76 1.08 7.48
CA ALA A 8 -14.77 1.30 6.42
C ALA A 8 -16.17 0.75 6.78
N GLY A 9 -16.61 0.93 8.05
CA GLY A 9 -17.92 0.47 8.54
C GLY A 9 -18.04 -1.04 8.78
N ARG A 10 -16.96 -1.81 8.64
CA ARG A 10 -16.91 -3.26 8.86
C ARG A 10 -16.04 -3.59 10.07
N SER A 11 -16.42 -4.61 10.84
CA SER A 11 -15.67 -5.08 12.00
C SER A 11 -14.89 -6.35 11.66
N PHE A 12 -13.63 -6.40 12.09
CA PHE A 12 -12.72 -7.51 11.82
C PHE A 12 -12.11 -8.03 13.12
N SER A 13 -11.91 -9.36 13.17
CA SER A 13 -11.28 -10.03 14.31
C SER A 13 -10.74 -11.41 13.89
N ALA A 14 -10.00 -12.07 14.78
CA ALA A 14 -9.51 -13.42 14.53
C ALA A 14 -10.62 -14.50 14.52
N GLN A 15 -11.80 -14.21 15.09
CA GLN A 15 -12.89 -15.19 15.26
C GLN A 15 -14.08 -14.94 14.33
N GLU A 16 -14.30 -13.70 13.90
CA GLU A 16 -15.39 -13.29 13.01
C GLU A 16 -14.91 -12.18 12.07
N GLY A 17 -15.35 -12.24 10.82
CA GLY A 17 -14.98 -11.25 9.81
C GLY A 17 -13.48 -11.27 9.56
N VAL A 18 -12.96 -12.38 9.03
CA VAL A 18 -11.56 -12.43 8.58
C VAL A 18 -11.39 -11.39 7.48
N LEU A 19 -10.40 -10.50 7.63
CA LEU A 19 -10.06 -9.51 6.61
C LEU A 19 -9.15 -10.16 5.55
N VAL A 20 -9.65 -10.35 4.33
CA VAL A 20 -8.86 -10.84 3.20
C VAL A 20 -8.35 -9.65 2.38
N ILE A 21 -7.02 -9.47 2.35
CA ILE A 21 -6.35 -8.39 1.64
C ILE A 21 -5.64 -8.96 0.40
N ALA A 22 -6.03 -8.50 -0.79
CA ALA A 22 -5.29 -8.74 -2.02
C ALA A 22 -4.10 -7.78 -2.10
N GLU A 23 -2.89 -8.27 -1.88
CA GLU A 23 -1.66 -7.48 -2.03
C GLU A 23 -1.31 -7.30 -3.50
N ALA A 24 -1.60 -6.13 -4.05
CA ALA A 24 -1.24 -5.74 -5.41
C ALA A 24 0.15 -5.07 -5.48
N GLY A 25 0.68 -4.59 -4.35
CA GLY A 25 2.01 -4.00 -4.28
C GLY A 25 2.21 -2.87 -5.28
N THR A 26 3.25 -2.97 -6.10
CA THR A 26 3.52 -2.09 -7.26
C THR A 26 3.18 -2.78 -8.59
N GLY A 27 2.32 -3.80 -8.60
CA GLY A 27 1.98 -4.59 -9.78
C GLY A 27 1.26 -3.83 -10.90
N HIS A 28 0.80 -2.61 -10.61
CA HIS A 28 0.30 -1.68 -11.62
C HIS A 28 1.41 -1.18 -12.56
N GLU A 29 2.68 -1.22 -12.15
CA GLU A 29 3.83 -0.77 -12.95
C GLU A 29 3.70 0.66 -13.51
N GLY A 30 2.94 1.52 -12.80
CA GLY A 30 2.62 2.89 -13.22
C GLY A 30 1.51 3.02 -14.26
N ASP A 31 0.88 1.91 -14.66
CA ASP A 31 -0.18 1.87 -15.67
C ASP A 31 -1.59 1.95 -15.02
N PRO A 32 -2.41 2.99 -15.32
CA PRO A 32 -3.77 3.12 -14.81
C PRO A 32 -4.71 1.98 -15.22
N ASP A 33 -4.54 1.39 -16.40
CA ASP A 33 -5.39 0.29 -16.86
C ASP A 33 -5.10 -0.98 -16.06
N ARG A 34 -3.82 -1.21 -15.73
CA ARG A 34 -3.43 -2.30 -14.81
C ARG A 34 -3.89 -2.06 -13.39
N LEU A 35 -3.86 -0.82 -12.92
CA LEU A 35 -4.40 -0.44 -11.62
C LEU A 35 -5.89 -0.84 -11.54
N GLU A 36 -6.70 -0.46 -12.53
CA GLU A 36 -8.12 -0.84 -12.61
C GLU A 36 -8.30 -2.36 -12.68
N ALA A 37 -7.52 -3.04 -13.52
CA ALA A 37 -7.57 -4.49 -13.65
C ALA A 37 -7.26 -5.20 -12.32
N LEU A 38 -6.30 -4.72 -11.55
CA LEU A 38 -5.95 -5.28 -10.23
C LEU A 38 -7.07 -5.09 -9.21
N VAL A 39 -7.71 -3.90 -9.17
CA VAL A 39 -8.87 -3.63 -8.30
C VAL A 39 -10.01 -4.58 -8.65
N ARG A 40 -10.35 -4.70 -9.93
CA ARG A 40 -11.43 -5.60 -10.39
C ARG A 40 -11.12 -7.07 -10.15
N ALA A 41 -9.88 -7.49 -10.37
CA ALA A 41 -9.46 -8.86 -10.08
C ALA A 41 -9.59 -9.19 -8.57
N ALA A 42 -9.16 -8.27 -7.70
CA ALA A 42 -9.33 -8.42 -6.26
C ALA A 42 -10.80 -8.54 -5.86
N LYS A 43 -11.67 -7.71 -6.46
CA LYS A 43 -13.12 -7.78 -6.26
C LYS A 43 -13.70 -9.10 -6.72
N GLN A 44 -13.38 -9.54 -7.93
CA GLN A 44 -13.86 -10.79 -8.52
C GLN A 44 -13.42 -12.01 -7.71
N ALA A 45 -12.22 -11.97 -7.13
CA ALA A 45 -11.71 -13.00 -6.24
C ALA A 45 -12.40 -13.03 -4.85
N GLY A 46 -13.24 -12.04 -4.55
CA GLY A 46 -13.95 -11.94 -3.27
C GLY A 46 -13.10 -11.38 -2.12
N ALA A 47 -12.02 -10.65 -2.42
CA ALA A 47 -11.24 -9.96 -1.38
C ALA A 47 -12.04 -8.81 -0.74
N ASP A 48 -11.75 -8.51 0.52
CA ASP A 48 -12.36 -7.39 1.24
C ASP A 48 -11.67 -6.06 0.93
N ALA A 49 -10.35 -6.14 0.72
CA ALA A 49 -9.49 -5.00 0.49
C ALA A 49 -8.47 -5.32 -0.61
N VAL A 50 -8.04 -4.29 -1.33
CA VAL A 50 -6.86 -4.31 -2.18
C VAL A 50 -5.81 -3.40 -1.57
N LYS A 51 -4.55 -3.86 -1.55
CA LYS A 51 -3.44 -3.11 -0.97
C LYS A 51 -2.37 -2.80 -1.99
N PHE A 52 -1.99 -1.52 -2.08
CA PHE A 52 -0.90 -1.04 -2.92
C PHE A 52 0.31 -0.60 -2.07
N GLN A 53 1.39 -0.24 -2.76
CA GLN A 53 2.60 0.31 -2.15
C GLN A 53 2.87 1.70 -2.74
N MET A 54 3.08 2.69 -1.87
CA MET A 54 3.49 4.04 -2.26
C MET A 54 5.00 4.14 -2.10
N VAL A 55 5.71 3.77 -3.17
CA VAL A 55 7.17 3.67 -3.15
C VAL A 55 7.80 4.97 -3.62
N PHE A 56 8.76 5.45 -2.85
CA PHE A 56 9.78 6.40 -3.30
C PHE A 56 11.14 5.76 -3.07
N ALA A 57 11.96 5.66 -4.11
CA ALA A 57 13.19 4.90 -4.04
C ALA A 57 14.13 5.41 -2.95
N HIS A 58 14.16 6.72 -2.74
CA HIS A 58 14.98 7.39 -1.74
C HIS A 58 14.53 7.13 -0.30
N GLU A 59 13.28 6.71 -0.07
CA GLU A 59 12.79 6.31 1.25
C GLU A 59 13.14 4.86 1.59
N ILE A 60 13.41 4.03 0.56
CA ILE A 60 13.62 2.58 0.72
C ILE A 60 15.12 2.23 0.65
N LEU A 61 15.87 2.87 -0.26
CA LEU A 61 17.22 2.46 -0.62
C LEU A 61 18.17 3.66 -0.77
N HIS A 62 19.44 3.44 -0.41
CA HIS A 62 20.51 4.35 -0.81
C HIS A 62 20.72 4.28 -2.34
N PRO A 63 20.99 5.39 -3.05
CA PRO A 63 21.26 5.39 -4.50
C PRO A 63 22.42 4.49 -4.95
N GLU A 64 23.32 4.17 -4.02
CA GLU A 64 24.51 3.32 -4.22
C GLU A 64 24.34 1.88 -3.69
N THR A 65 23.10 1.43 -3.41
CA THR A 65 22.82 0.03 -3.00
C THR A 65 23.36 -1.02 -4.00
N GLY A 66 23.65 -0.61 -5.24
CA GLY A 66 24.28 -1.45 -6.25
C GLY A 66 23.30 -2.31 -7.04
N ILE A 67 23.80 -3.43 -7.57
CA ILE A 67 23.08 -4.34 -8.47
C ILE A 67 22.77 -5.64 -7.74
N VAL A 68 21.53 -6.10 -7.86
CA VAL A 68 21.10 -7.42 -7.41
C VAL A 68 20.90 -8.32 -8.61
N HIS A 69 21.43 -9.54 -8.53
CA HIS A 69 21.28 -10.55 -9.57
C HIS A 69 20.00 -11.33 -9.32
N LEU A 70 19.00 -11.12 -10.17
CA LEU A 70 17.72 -11.82 -10.13
C LEU A 70 17.64 -12.83 -11.30
N PRO A 71 16.71 -13.79 -11.27
CA PRO A 71 16.52 -14.73 -12.39
C PRO A 71 16.29 -14.05 -13.75
N GLY A 72 15.72 -12.84 -13.75
CA GLY A 72 15.52 -12.01 -14.95
C GLY A 72 16.71 -11.13 -15.36
N GLY A 73 17.87 -11.28 -14.70
CA GLY A 73 19.08 -10.51 -14.96
C GLY A 73 19.47 -9.56 -13.82
N PRO A 74 20.63 -8.88 -13.98
CA PRO A 74 21.10 -7.89 -13.03
C PRO A 74 20.16 -6.67 -13.02
N VAL A 75 19.72 -6.26 -11.83
CA VAL A 75 18.84 -5.10 -11.65
C VAL A 75 19.46 -4.16 -10.64
N ARG A 76 19.60 -2.89 -11.03
CA ARG A 76 19.90 -1.82 -10.08
C ARG A 76 18.61 -1.45 -9.35
N LEU A 77 18.51 -1.86 -8.08
CA LEU A 77 17.25 -1.78 -7.32
C LEU A 77 16.72 -0.36 -7.19
N PHE A 78 17.61 0.62 -6.95
CA PHE A 78 17.21 2.01 -6.84
C PHE A 78 16.46 2.49 -8.09
N ASP A 79 17.01 2.24 -9.28
CA ASP A 79 16.40 2.64 -10.55
C ASP A 79 15.06 1.93 -10.78
N ARG A 80 14.93 0.68 -10.33
CA ARG A 80 13.67 -0.06 -10.39
C ARG A 80 12.58 0.59 -9.54
N PHE A 81 12.88 0.95 -8.29
CA PHE A 81 11.90 1.63 -7.44
C PHE A 81 11.60 3.04 -7.97
N ARG A 82 12.59 3.76 -8.52
CA ARG A 82 12.40 5.07 -9.15
C ARG A 82 11.39 5.00 -10.30
N ALA A 83 11.46 3.96 -11.12
CA ALA A 83 10.53 3.77 -12.24
C ALA A 83 9.08 3.47 -11.80
N LEU A 84 8.87 3.03 -10.56
CA LEU A 84 7.56 2.69 -9.99
C LEU A 84 6.93 3.84 -9.20
N GLU A 85 7.66 4.94 -8.97
CA GLU A 85 7.14 6.11 -8.28
C GLU A 85 5.95 6.70 -9.05
N GLN A 86 4.90 7.09 -8.34
CA GLN A 86 3.71 7.69 -8.92
C GLN A 86 3.32 8.95 -8.16
N ASN A 87 2.65 9.87 -8.86
CA ASN A 87 2.18 11.11 -8.27
C ASN A 87 0.88 10.90 -7.47
N PRO A 88 0.46 11.87 -6.65
CA PRO A 88 -0.76 11.74 -5.83
C PRO A 88 -2.03 11.43 -6.62
N SER A 89 -2.18 12.01 -7.83
CA SER A 89 -3.38 11.80 -8.66
C SER A 89 -3.57 10.35 -9.13
N PHE A 90 -2.48 9.59 -9.23
CA PHE A 90 -2.54 8.15 -9.50
C PHE A 90 -3.25 7.42 -8.36
N TYR A 91 -2.89 7.72 -7.11
CA TYR A 91 -3.50 7.10 -5.94
C TYR A 91 -4.90 7.63 -5.65
N GLU A 92 -5.21 8.88 -5.99
CA GLU A 92 -6.59 9.40 -6.00
C GLU A 92 -7.48 8.60 -6.95
N THR A 93 -6.94 8.23 -8.12
CA THR A 93 -7.64 7.34 -9.06
C THR A 93 -7.86 5.95 -8.45
N ALA A 94 -6.88 5.38 -7.75
CA ALA A 94 -7.05 4.12 -7.03
C ALA A 94 -8.15 4.19 -5.97
N VAL A 95 -8.21 5.28 -5.19
CA VAL A 95 -9.26 5.52 -4.19
C VAL A 95 -10.64 5.58 -4.84
N ARG A 96 -10.77 6.33 -5.94
CA ARG A 96 -12.03 6.43 -6.69
C ARG A 96 -12.50 5.06 -7.20
N LEU A 97 -11.61 4.31 -7.86
CA LEU A 97 -11.91 2.98 -8.39
C LEU A 97 -12.35 2.02 -7.29
N CYS A 98 -11.62 1.98 -6.16
CA CYS A 98 -12.01 1.13 -5.04
C CYS A 98 -13.38 1.52 -4.48
N ARG A 99 -13.69 2.81 -4.39
CA ARG A 99 -15.01 3.28 -3.94
C ARG A 99 -16.12 2.85 -4.90
N GLU A 100 -15.91 2.97 -6.20
CA GLU A 100 -16.88 2.56 -7.23
C GLU A 100 -17.14 1.04 -7.21
N GLU A 101 -16.10 0.23 -6.99
CA GLU A 101 -16.20 -1.23 -6.92
C GLU A 101 -16.62 -1.75 -5.52
N GLY A 102 -16.82 -0.84 -4.55
CA GLY A 102 -17.15 -1.18 -3.16
C GLY A 102 -16.05 -2.00 -2.46
N MET A 103 -14.79 -1.69 -2.78
CA MET A 103 -13.58 -2.29 -2.22
C MET A 103 -12.92 -1.34 -1.20
N ILE A 104 -12.29 -1.92 -0.18
CA ILE A 104 -11.46 -1.15 0.76
C ILE A 104 -10.06 -0.98 0.13
N LEU A 105 -9.60 0.27 0.01
CA LEU A 105 -8.22 0.56 -0.38
C LEU A 105 -7.33 0.62 0.86
N LEU A 106 -6.21 -0.10 0.81
CA LEU A 106 -5.10 0.03 1.73
C LEU A 106 -3.83 0.40 0.98
N CYS A 107 -2.87 1.01 1.67
CA CYS A 107 -1.57 1.29 1.09
C CYS A 107 -0.47 1.21 2.16
N SER A 108 0.74 0.86 1.73
CA SER A 108 1.94 0.91 2.55
C SER A 108 2.83 2.09 2.16
N PRO A 109 3.08 3.05 3.07
CA PRO A 109 4.16 4.01 2.93
C PRO A 109 5.49 3.40 3.40
N PHE A 110 6.60 3.93 2.89
CA PHE A 110 7.95 3.48 3.21
C PHE A 110 8.80 4.55 3.92
N GLY A 111 8.32 5.80 3.95
CA GLY A 111 8.94 6.90 4.67
C GLY A 111 7.96 8.04 4.96
N LEU A 112 8.50 9.19 5.37
CA LEU A 112 7.69 10.32 5.82
C LEU A 112 6.97 11.06 4.68
N GLU A 113 7.50 11.02 3.46
CA GLU A 113 6.88 11.61 2.27
C GLU A 113 5.70 10.75 1.82
N SER A 114 5.92 9.45 1.58
CA SER A 114 4.83 8.53 1.22
C SER A 114 3.74 8.48 2.29
N GLU A 115 4.09 8.56 3.57
CA GLU A 115 3.10 8.64 4.64
C GLU A 115 2.27 9.92 4.57
N SER A 116 2.89 11.08 4.31
CA SER A 116 2.15 12.35 4.17
C SER A 116 1.16 12.31 3.01
N LEU A 117 1.61 11.80 1.86
CA LEU A 117 0.79 11.70 0.66
C LEU A 117 -0.35 10.70 0.86
N LEU A 118 -0.06 9.54 1.46
CA LEU A 118 -1.09 8.57 1.81
C LEU A 118 -2.11 9.15 2.79
N ALA A 119 -1.67 9.87 3.83
CA ALA A 119 -2.58 10.47 4.80
C ALA A 119 -3.55 11.48 4.16
N ALA A 120 -3.12 12.21 3.13
CA ALA A 120 -3.98 13.14 2.39
C ALA A 120 -5.16 12.43 1.67
N LEU A 121 -5.00 11.13 1.35
CA LEU A 121 -6.05 10.30 0.76
C LEU A 121 -7.08 9.79 1.79
N SER A 122 -6.88 10.07 3.09
CA SER A 122 -7.74 9.63 4.19
C SER A 122 -8.02 8.11 4.17
N PRO A 123 -6.97 7.26 4.18
CA PRO A 123 -7.14 5.82 4.07
C PRO A 123 -7.86 5.28 5.31
N PRO A 124 -8.66 4.21 5.17
CA PRO A 124 -9.40 3.65 6.29
C PRO A 124 -8.50 2.87 7.27
N ALA A 125 -7.28 2.48 6.83
CA ALA A 125 -6.18 1.97 7.66
C ALA A 125 -4.85 2.14 6.90
N ILE A 126 -3.73 2.08 7.62
CA ILE A 126 -2.38 2.15 7.04
C ILE A 126 -1.66 0.83 7.33
N LYS A 127 -0.89 0.30 6.37
CA LYS A 127 -0.05 -0.89 6.61
C LYS A 127 1.42 -0.52 6.67
N ILE A 128 2.08 -0.75 7.79
CA ILE A 128 3.55 -0.67 7.89
C ILE A 128 4.16 -1.96 7.34
N ALA A 129 5.02 -1.86 6.32
CA ALA A 129 5.70 -3.03 5.78
C ALA A 129 6.78 -3.55 6.75
N SER A 130 7.14 -4.83 6.63
CA SER A 130 8.05 -5.48 7.58
C SER A 130 9.44 -4.85 7.66
N PRO A 131 10.06 -4.39 6.55
CA PRO A 131 11.35 -3.69 6.61
C PRO A 131 11.29 -2.37 7.40
N GLU A 132 10.11 -1.75 7.49
CA GLU A 132 9.87 -0.50 8.21
C GLU A 132 9.51 -0.69 9.68
N LEU A 133 9.49 -1.93 10.20
CA LEU A 133 9.09 -2.21 11.60
C LEU A 133 10.02 -1.54 12.63
N ASN A 134 11.25 -1.22 12.25
CA ASN A 134 12.21 -0.46 13.07
C ASN A 134 12.25 1.04 12.71
N HIS A 135 11.43 1.51 11.77
CA HIS A 135 11.36 2.92 11.38
C HIS A 135 10.44 3.70 12.35
N PHE A 136 10.91 3.94 13.58
CA PHE A 136 10.09 4.59 14.62
C PHE A 136 9.47 5.95 14.23
N PRO A 137 10.17 6.85 13.49
CA PRO A 137 9.55 8.09 13.01
C PRO A 137 8.32 7.86 12.12
N LEU A 138 8.41 6.91 11.18
CA LEU A 138 7.30 6.54 10.30
C LEU A 138 6.14 5.95 11.10
N ILE A 139 6.42 4.98 11.96
CA ILE A 139 5.39 4.32 12.80
C ILE A 139 4.66 5.34 13.67
N ARG A 140 5.40 6.26 14.32
CA ARG A 140 4.79 7.29 15.18
C ARG A 140 3.91 8.25 14.37
N LYS A 141 4.35 8.62 13.16
CA LYS A 141 3.60 9.51 12.27
C LYS A 141 2.32 8.83 11.75
N ALA A 142 2.42 7.60 11.26
CA ALA A 142 1.27 6.80 10.82
C ALA A 142 0.27 6.56 11.96
N ALA A 143 0.75 6.21 13.17
CA ALA A 143 -0.11 6.02 14.34
C ALA A 143 -0.86 7.31 14.75
N SER A 144 -0.26 8.48 14.53
CA SER A 144 -0.90 9.77 14.84
C SER A 144 -2.14 10.07 14.00
N ARG A 145 -2.37 9.32 12.91
CA ARG A 145 -3.55 9.46 12.05
C ARG A 145 -4.83 8.91 12.69
N GLY A 146 -4.72 8.11 13.74
CA GLY A 146 -5.87 7.59 14.48
C GLY A 146 -6.71 6.55 13.73
N VAL A 147 -6.19 6.04 12.61
CA VAL A 147 -6.76 4.89 11.87
C VAL A 147 -6.06 3.59 12.31
N PRO A 148 -6.67 2.42 12.11
CA PRO A 148 -5.98 1.14 12.33
C PRO A 148 -4.64 1.08 11.58
N LEU A 149 -3.64 0.47 12.22
CA LEU A 149 -2.25 0.32 11.76
C LEU A 149 -1.82 -1.14 11.76
#